data_AF-A0A1Z5IM92-F1
#
_entry.id   AF-A0A1Z5IM92-F1
#
_cell.length_a   1.000
_cell.length_b   1.000
_cell.length_c   1.000
_cell.angle_alpha   90.00
_cell.angle_beta   90.00
_cell.angle_gamma   90.00
#
_symmetry.space_group_name_H-M   'P 1'
#
loop_
_entity.id
_entity.type
_entity.pdbx_description
1 polymer ?
#
loop_
_entity_poly.entity_id
_entity_poly.type
_entity_poly.pdbx_seq_one_letter_code
_entity_poly.pdbx_strand_id
1 'polypeptide(L)'
;MIFIWAEDQQHAIGHKGQLPWHLPADMAFFKQHTIGNTLISGSRTFASYKKPLPHRKNIVLTTRTATDYPSNVAVLHSASEVVAYEQAHANETVMISGGASVFKSLLPYVDTLLRTRVLHTFKADTYMPEIDYSRFKLVESTTREPDDKNPYGLVFERWQRR
;
A
#
# COMPACT_ATOMS: atom_id res chain seq x y z
N MET A 1 -6.92 -10.59 -2.12
CA MET A 1 -5.96 -9.45 -2.22
C MET A 1 -5.88 -8.61 -0.96
N ILE A 2 -4.70 -8.05 -0.63
CA ILE A 2 -4.49 -7.17 0.53
C ILE A 2 -4.05 -5.77 0.11
N PHE A 3 -4.71 -4.73 0.60
CA PHE A 3 -4.18 -3.36 0.52
C PHE A 3 -3.35 -3.05 1.76
N ILE A 4 -2.21 -2.38 1.58
CA ILE A 4 -1.40 -1.86 2.68
C ILE A 4 -1.00 -0.41 2.40
N TRP A 5 -1.33 0.50 3.32
CA TRP A 5 -1.00 1.92 3.19
C TRP A 5 -0.98 2.63 4.54
N ALA A 6 -0.44 3.85 4.52
CA ALA A 6 -0.55 4.80 5.61
C ALA A 6 -1.29 6.05 5.12
N GLU A 7 -2.19 6.59 5.95
CA GLU A 7 -2.93 7.81 5.67
C GLU A 7 -3.01 8.72 6.90
N ASP A 8 -3.14 10.02 6.68
CA ASP A 8 -3.38 10.99 7.75
C ASP A 8 -4.88 11.13 8.08
N GLN A 9 -5.25 12.08 8.96
CA GLN A 9 -6.64 12.31 9.36
C GLN A 9 -7.57 12.77 8.22
N GLN A 10 -7.01 13.24 7.10
CA GLN A 10 -7.73 13.69 5.90
C GLN A 10 -7.55 12.73 4.72
N HIS A 11 -7.13 11.49 4.98
CA HIS A 11 -6.85 10.47 3.98
C HIS A 11 -5.72 10.82 3.02
N ALA A 12 -4.81 11.73 3.40
CA ALA A 12 -3.62 12.00 2.60
C ALA A 12 -2.71 10.78 2.58
N ILE A 13 -2.23 10.39 1.40
CA ILE A 13 -1.28 9.28 1.22
C ILE A 13 -0.02 9.70 0.45
N GLY A 14 0.07 10.96 0.03
CA GLY A 14 1.23 11.45 -0.71
C GLY A 14 1.21 12.95 -0.97
N HIS A 15 2.41 13.50 -1.12
CA HIS A 15 2.67 14.87 -1.55
C HIS A 15 3.91 14.86 -2.46
N LYS A 16 3.79 15.37 -3.68
CA LYS A 16 4.87 15.43 -4.67
C LYS A 16 5.56 14.08 -4.91
N GLY A 17 4.79 12.99 -4.88
CA GLY A 17 5.28 11.62 -5.12
C GLY A 17 6.02 10.96 -3.95
N GLN A 18 5.96 11.55 -2.75
CA GLN A 18 6.55 11.00 -1.52
C GLN A 18 5.52 10.99 -0.39
N LEU A 19 5.77 10.23 0.67
CA LEU A 19 5.02 10.37 1.92
C LEU A 19 5.37 11.72 2.57
N PRO A 20 4.39 12.48 3.08
CA PRO A 20 4.65 13.78 3.71
C PRO A 20 5.22 13.66 5.14
N TRP A 21 5.47 12.44 5.62
CA TRP A 21 6.06 12.13 6.92
C TRP A 21 7.17 11.08 6.80
N HIS A 22 7.97 10.98 7.86
CA HIS A 22 8.91 9.89 8.07
C HIS A 22 8.66 9.27 9.44
N LEU A 23 8.04 8.09 9.47
CA LEU A 23 7.60 7.42 10.69
C LEU A 23 8.17 5.99 10.74
N PRO A 24 9.29 5.77 11.46
CA PRO A 24 9.93 4.46 11.53
C PRO A 24 9.02 3.32 11.98
N ALA A 25 8.03 3.60 12.85
CA ALA A 25 7.07 2.60 13.30
C ALA A 25 6.14 2.12 12.16
N ASP A 26 5.68 3.04 11.30
CA ASP A 26 4.91 2.71 10.10
C ASP A 26 5.76 1.94 9.08
N MET A 27 7.01 2.37 8.86
CA MET A 27 7.94 1.65 7.99
C MET A 27 8.21 0.22 8.49
N ALA A 28 8.29 0.02 9.81
CA ALA A 28 8.46 -1.29 10.43
C ALA A 28 7.23 -2.17 10.21
N PHE A 29 6.02 -1.62 10.41
CA PHE A 29 4.75 -2.30 10.12
C PHE A 29 4.67 -2.72 8.65
N PHE A 30 4.93 -1.79 7.72
CA PHE A 30 4.96 -2.08 6.29
C PHE A 30 5.96 -3.20 5.96
N LYS A 31 7.17 -3.15 6.52
CA LYS A 31 8.20 -4.17 6.31
C LYS A 31 7.77 -5.54 6.85
N GLN A 32 7.22 -5.58 8.06
CA GLN A 32 6.76 -6.81 8.71
C GLN A 32 5.70 -7.53 7.87
N HIS A 33 4.76 -6.78 7.29
CA HIS A 33 3.69 -7.37 6.50
C HIS A 33 4.08 -7.70 5.06
N THR A 34 5.05 -7.00 4.47
CA THR A 34 5.39 -7.16 3.04
C THR A 34 6.55 -8.10 2.75
N ILE A 35 7.46 -8.34 3.70
CA ILE A 35 8.60 -9.26 3.46
C ILE A 35 8.10 -10.68 3.13
N GLY A 36 8.73 -11.31 2.14
CA GLY A 36 8.40 -12.64 1.67
C GLY A 36 7.20 -12.69 0.71
N ASN A 37 6.48 -11.56 0.56
CA ASN A 37 5.24 -11.48 -0.20
C ASN A 37 5.44 -10.79 -1.56
N THR A 38 4.41 -10.88 -2.39
CA THR A 38 4.33 -10.16 -3.67
C THR A 38 3.78 -8.77 -3.44
N LEU A 39 4.55 -7.76 -3.82
CA LEU A 39 4.23 -6.35 -3.64
C LEU A 39 4.00 -5.69 -5.00
N ILE A 40 2.77 -5.27 -5.24
CA ILE A 40 2.35 -4.56 -6.45
C ILE A 40 2.21 -3.08 -6.13
N SER A 41 2.88 -2.25 -6.93
CA SER A 41 2.83 -0.79 -6.81
C SER A 41 2.63 -0.14 -8.17
N GLY A 42 2.00 1.03 -8.21
CA GLY A 42 1.97 1.87 -9.40
C GLY A 42 3.35 2.48 -9.70
N SER A 43 3.59 2.85 -10.96
CA SER A 43 4.88 3.40 -11.42
C SER A 43 5.45 4.53 -10.54
N ARG A 44 4.62 5.50 -10.14
CA ARG A 44 5.04 6.63 -9.28
C ARG A 44 5.43 6.18 -7.87
N THR A 45 4.67 5.27 -7.28
CA THR A 45 4.96 4.70 -5.96
C THR A 45 6.23 3.86 -6.02
N PHE A 46 6.40 3.04 -7.05
CA PHE A 46 7.63 2.28 -7.24
C PHE A 46 8.86 3.19 -7.37
N ALA A 47 8.75 4.30 -8.09
CA ALA A 47 9.83 5.27 -8.21
C ALA A 47 10.22 5.91 -6.86
N SER A 48 9.30 6.04 -5.90
CA SER A 48 9.61 6.59 -4.58
C SER A 48 10.53 5.67 -3.77
N TYR A 49 10.53 4.37 -4.04
CA TYR A 49 11.42 3.39 -3.38
C TYR A 49 12.89 3.53 -3.79
N LYS A 50 13.19 4.24 -4.89
CA LYS A 50 14.50 4.38 -5.56
C LYS A 50 15.10 3.07 -6.12
N LYS A 51 14.77 1.92 -5.54
CA LYS A 51 15.16 0.58 -5.98
C LYS A 51 14.07 -0.44 -5.60
N PRO A 52 14.01 -1.61 -6.27
CA PRO A 52 13.15 -2.70 -5.84
C PRO A 52 13.37 -3.01 -4.36
N LEU A 53 12.28 -3.20 -3.62
CA LEU A 53 12.38 -3.45 -2.20
C LEU A 53 12.91 -4.87 -1.96
N PRO A 54 13.98 -5.07 -1.17
CA PRO A 54 14.61 -6.38 -1.04
C PRO A 54 13.71 -7.37 -0.31
N HIS A 55 13.90 -8.67 -0.57
CA HIS A 55 13.15 -9.79 0.00
C HIS A 55 11.63 -9.74 -0.28
N ARG A 56 11.26 -9.13 -1.41
CA ARG A 56 9.90 -9.00 -1.93
C ARG A 56 9.91 -9.28 -3.43
N LYS A 57 8.86 -9.93 -3.92
CA LYS A 57 8.60 -9.99 -5.36
C LYS A 57 7.97 -8.67 -5.77
N ASN A 58 8.72 -7.82 -6.46
CA ASN A 58 8.26 -6.47 -6.81
C ASN A 58 7.58 -6.53 -8.19
N ILE A 59 6.37 -6.00 -8.28
CA ILE A 59 5.61 -5.88 -9.52
C ILE A 59 5.14 -4.43 -9.68
N VAL A 60 5.26 -3.89 -10.89
CA VAL A 60 4.75 -2.56 -11.22
C VAL A 60 3.50 -2.65 -12.08
N LEU A 61 2.42 -2.00 -11.63
CA LEU A 61 1.22 -1.78 -12.43
C LEU A 61 1.35 -0.47 -13.22
N THR A 62 1.40 -0.55 -14.55
CA THR A 62 1.68 0.63 -15.40
C THR A 62 1.31 0.38 -16.86
N THR A 63 1.06 1.45 -17.61
CA THR A 63 0.92 1.40 -19.08
C THR A 63 2.26 1.48 -19.82
N ARG A 64 3.36 1.66 -19.10
CA ARG A 64 4.73 1.68 -19.63
C ARG A 64 5.23 0.27 -19.95
N THR A 65 6.24 0.15 -20.81
CA THR A 65 6.81 -1.14 -21.19
C THR A 65 7.66 -1.74 -20.06
N ALA A 66 7.80 -3.07 -20.05
CA ALA A 66 8.61 -3.78 -19.05
C ALA A 66 10.09 -3.36 -19.06
N THR A 67 10.60 -2.93 -20.22
CA THR A 67 11.99 -2.46 -20.40
C THR A 67 12.31 -1.17 -19.64
N ASP A 68 11.30 -0.44 -19.15
CA ASP A 68 11.48 0.76 -18.33
C ASP A 68 11.83 0.43 -16.85
N TYR A 69 11.82 -0.85 -16.47
CA TYR A 69 12.02 -1.30 -15.09
C TYR A 69 13.20 -2.28 -14.98
N PRO A 70 13.80 -2.43 -13.78
CA PRO A 70 14.85 -3.42 -13.55
C PRO A 70 14.39 -4.83 -13.94
N SER A 71 15.31 -5.66 -14.44
CA SER A 71 15.01 -7.01 -14.94
C SER A 71 14.40 -7.96 -13.90
N ASN A 72 14.58 -7.67 -12.61
CA ASN A 72 14.01 -8.44 -11.50
C ASN A 72 12.64 -7.91 -11.02
N VAL A 73 12.02 -6.99 -11.78
CA VAL A 73 10.71 -6.41 -11.51
C VAL A 73 9.75 -6.82 -12.62
N ALA A 74 8.67 -7.50 -12.25
CA ALA A 74 7.63 -7.82 -13.22
C ALA A 74 6.74 -6.59 -13.47
N VAL A 75 6.08 -6.56 -14.62
CA VAL A 75 5.16 -5.48 -14.99
C VAL A 75 3.82 -6.09 -15.37
N LEU A 76 2.75 -5.48 -14.86
CA LEU A 76 1.37 -5.74 -15.24
C LEU A 76 0.76 -4.45 -15.77
N HIS A 77 -0.23 -4.55 -16.64
CA HIS A 77 -0.77 -3.42 -17.38
C HIS A 77 -2.21 -3.07 -17.04
N SER A 78 -2.91 -3.93 -16.28
CA SER A 78 -4.33 -3.74 -15.98
C SER A 78 -4.73 -4.33 -14.63
N ALA A 79 -5.86 -3.87 -14.08
CA ALA A 79 -6.44 -4.47 -12.88
C ALA A 79 -6.84 -5.94 -13.11
N SER A 80 -7.34 -6.27 -14.31
CA SER A 80 -7.64 -7.65 -14.71
C SER A 80 -6.40 -8.55 -14.69
N GLU A 81 -5.24 -8.05 -15.11
CA GLU A 81 -3.99 -8.80 -15.01
C GLU A 81 -3.55 -9.02 -13.57
N VAL A 82 -3.76 -8.05 -12.67
CA VAL A 82 -3.48 -8.24 -11.24
C VAL A 82 -4.37 -9.34 -10.65
N VAL A 83 -5.66 -9.35 -11.00
CA VAL A 83 -6.60 -10.39 -10.55
C VAL A 83 -6.23 -11.76 -11.12
N ALA A 84 -5.94 -11.84 -12.42
CA ALA A 84 -5.49 -13.08 -13.05
C ALA A 84 -4.16 -13.58 -12.46
N TYR A 85 -3.25 -12.66 -12.15
CA TYR A 85 -1.99 -12.97 -11.48
C TYR A 85 -2.23 -13.60 -10.11
N GLU A 86 -3.06 -12.98 -9.26
CA GLU A 86 -3.38 -13.51 -7.94
C GLU A 86 -4.01 -14.90 -8.01
N GLN A 87 -4.95 -15.12 -8.94
CA GLN A 87 -5.59 -16.42 -9.16
C GLN A 87 -4.59 -17.49 -9.60
N ALA A 88 -3.67 -17.15 -10.50
CA ALA A 88 -2.62 -18.07 -10.97
C ALA A 88 -1.56 -18.37 -9.89
N HIS A 89 -1.45 -17.52 -8.86
CA HIS A 89 -0.48 -17.65 -7.78
C HIS A 89 -1.18 -17.76 -6.42
N ALA A 90 -2.16 -18.66 -6.30
CA ALA A 90 -2.99 -18.81 -5.09
C ALA A 90 -2.19 -19.11 -3.79
N ASN A 91 -0.94 -19.57 -3.91
CA ASN A 91 -0.05 -19.81 -2.77
C ASN A 91 0.78 -18.57 -2.36
N GLU A 92 0.70 -17.47 -3.11
CA GLU A 92 1.38 -16.21 -2.81
C GLU A 92 0.43 -15.23 -2.12
N THR A 93 0.94 -14.46 -1.16
CA THR A 93 0.20 -13.30 -0.63
C THR A 93 0.46 -12.11 -1.55
N VAL A 94 -0.58 -11.63 -2.23
CA VAL A 94 -0.54 -10.44 -3.09
C VAL A 94 -0.95 -9.19 -2.30
N MET A 95 -0.03 -8.24 -2.21
CA MET A 95 -0.20 -6.98 -1.50
C MET A 95 -0.09 -5.78 -2.44
N ILE A 96 -1.02 -4.85 -2.32
CA ILE A 96 -1.06 -3.60 -3.09
C ILE A 96 -0.63 -2.46 -2.17
N SER A 97 0.41 -1.71 -2.56
CA SER A 97 0.91 -0.56 -1.79
C SER A 97 0.67 0.79 -2.46
N GLY A 98 -0.32 0.84 -3.36
CA GLY A 98 -0.76 2.05 -4.04
C GLY A 98 -0.03 2.32 -5.34
N GLY A 99 -0.08 3.51 -5.93
CA GLY A 99 -0.74 4.72 -5.41
C GLY A 99 -2.26 4.76 -5.60
N ALA A 100 -2.85 5.95 -5.41
CA ALA A 100 -4.30 6.16 -5.39
C ALA A 100 -5.04 5.54 -6.60
N SER A 101 -4.51 5.65 -7.82
CA SER A 101 -5.13 5.07 -9.02
C SER A 101 -5.14 3.54 -9.02
N VAL A 102 -4.09 2.92 -8.46
CA VAL A 102 -3.98 1.46 -8.32
C VAL A 102 -4.95 0.96 -7.26
N PHE A 103 -5.04 1.64 -6.11
CA PHE A 103 -6.05 1.33 -5.10
C PHE A 103 -7.46 1.45 -5.68
N LYS A 104 -7.74 2.53 -6.41
CA LYS A 104 -9.05 2.75 -7.03
C LYS A 104 -9.43 1.66 -8.02
N SER A 105 -8.49 1.22 -8.86
CA SER A 105 -8.78 0.19 -9.87
C SER A 105 -8.96 -1.21 -9.29
N LEU A 106 -8.39 -1.48 -8.11
CA LEU A 106 -8.43 -2.79 -7.45
C LEU A 106 -9.42 -2.88 -6.28
N LEU A 107 -10.07 -1.77 -5.90
CA LEU A 107 -11.01 -1.70 -4.79
C LEU A 107 -12.15 -2.75 -4.85
N PRO A 108 -12.70 -3.12 -6.02
CA PRO A 108 -13.70 -4.19 -6.10
C PRO A 108 -13.20 -5.56 -5.62
N TYR A 109 -11.90 -5.82 -5.67
CA TYR A 109 -11.27 -7.14 -5.47
C TYR A 109 -10.53 -7.29 -4.14
N VAL A 110 -10.42 -6.24 -3.32
CA VAL A 110 -9.61 -6.28 -2.08
C VAL A 110 -10.33 -7.00 -0.93
N ASP A 111 -9.69 -7.95 -0.25
CA ASP A 111 -10.33 -8.72 0.85
C ASP A 111 -9.86 -8.27 2.22
N THR A 112 -8.66 -7.68 2.31
CA THR A 112 -8.07 -7.23 3.56
C THR A 112 -7.46 -5.84 3.39
N LEU A 113 -7.66 -4.99 4.39
CA LEU A 113 -7.06 -3.67 4.48
C LEU A 113 -6.11 -3.66 5.67
N LEU A 114 -4.85 -3.31 5.44
CA LEU A 114 -3.85 -3.00 6.46
C LEU A 114 -3.59 -1.50 6.40
N ARG A 115 -4.17 -0.77 7.34
CA ARG A 115 -4.13 0.69 7.36
C ARG A 115 -3.32 1.17 8.56
N THR A 116 -2.34 2.03 8.32
CA THR A 116 -1.80 2.90 9.36
C THR A 116 -2.49 4.26 9.29
N ARG A 117 -3.13 4.70 10.38
CA ARG A 117 -3.61 6.08 10.53
C ARG A 117 -2.60 6.90 11.28
N VAL A 118 -2.13 7.98 10.67
CA VAL A 118 -1.31 9.01 11.32
C VAL A 118 -2.25 10.05 11.94
N LEU A 119 -2.19 10.23 13.26
CA LEU A 119 -3.04 11.16 14.01
C LEU A 119 -2.55 12.61 13.88
N HIS A 120 -2.41 13.06 12.64
CA HIS A 120 -2.04 14.41 12.26
C HIS A 120 -2.65 14.74 10.89
N THR A 121 -2.49 15.99 10.43
CA THR A 121 -2.87 16.42 9.08
C THR A 121 -1.65 17.03 8.41
N PHE A 122 -1.35 16.62 7.17
CA PHE A 122 -0.24 17.14 6.40
C PHE A 122 -0.73 17.85 5.13
N LYS A 123 0.16 18.65 4.54
CA LYS A 123 -0.05 19.14 3.18
C LYS A 123 0.08 17.98 2.20
N ALA A 124 -0.93 17.77 1.37
CA ALA A 124 -0.98 16.65 0.43
C ALA A 124 -1.64 17.01 -0.90
N ASP A 125 -1.28 16.25 -1.94
CA ASP A 125 -1.86 16.33 -3.29
C ASP A 125 -2.43 14.99 -3.76
N THR A 126 -2.23 13.93 -2.98
CA THR A 126 -2.67 12.57 -3.29
C THR A 126 -3.37 11.99 -2.07
N TYR A 127 -4.62 11.55 -2.27
CA TYR A 127 -5.49 11.05 -1.22
C TYR A 127 -5.93 9.61 -1.52
N MET A 128 -6.24 8.85 -0.47
CA MET A 128 -6.81 7.52 -0.60
C MET A 128 -8.19 7.62 -1.27
N PRO A 129 -8.52 6.77 -2.27
CA PRO A 129 -9.90 6.70 -2.76
C PRO A 129 -10.84 6.29 -1.62
N GLU A 130 -12.09 6.78 -1.68
CA GLU A 130 -13.12 6.43 -0.71
C GLU A 130 -13.31 4.91 -0.64
N ILE A 131 -13.29 4.38 0.59
CA ILE A 131 -13.54 2.96 0.88
C ILE A 131 -14.86 2.87 1.62
N ASP A 132 -15.80 2.08 1.09
CA ASP A 132 -17.01 1.73 1.81
C ASP A 132 -16.71 0.72 2.92
N TYR A 133 -16.44 1.24 4.12
CA TYR A 133 -16.14 0.43 5.31
C TYR A 133 -17.34 -0.40 5.79
N SER A 134 -18.57 -0.18 5.31
CA SER A 134 -19.70 -1.06 5.64
C SER A 134 -19.50 -2.49 5.13
N ARG A 135 -18.71 -2.65 4.06
CA ARG A 135 -18.31 -3.94 3.47
C ARG A 135 -17.18 -4.62 4.22
N PHE A 136 -16.63 -3.99 5.23
CA PHE A 136 -15.50 -4.50 6.01
C PHE A 136 -15.87 -4.58 7.50
N LYS A 137 -15.09 -5.36 8.23
CA LYS A 137 -15.11 -5.46 9.68
C LYS A 137 -13.70 -5.17 10.20
N LEU A 138 -13.58 -4.25 11.15
CA LEU A 138 -12.35 -4.04 11.90
C LEU A 138 -12.11 -5.27 12.78
N VAL A 139 -10.98 -5.94 12.58
CA VAL A 139 -10.62 -7.16 13.31
C VAL A 139 -9.45 -6.96 14.26
N GLU A 140 -8.55 -6.02 13.96
CA GLU A 140 -7.43 -5.65 14.84
C GLU A 140 -7.23 -4.14 14.81
N SER A 141 -6.93 -3.54 15.97
CA SER A 141 -6.60 -2.11 16.09
C SER A 141 -5.62 -1.92 17.24
N THR A 142 -4.46 -1.33 16.95
CA THR A 142 -3.40 -1.08 17.92
C THR A 142 -2.98 0.38 17.85
N THR A 143 -3.21 1.12 18.93
CA THR A 143 -2.77 2.51 19.08
C THR A 143 -1.35 2.58 19.62
N ARG A 144 -0.57 3.50 19.08
CA ARG A 144 0.77 3.87 19.55
C ARG A 144 0.79 5.38 19.82
N GLU A 145 1.14 5.74 21.05
CA GLU A 145 1.39 7.13 21.41
C GLU A 145 2.66 7.68 20.74
N PRO A 146 2.76 9.00 20.51
CA PRO A 146 3.97 9.62 20.00
C PRO A 146 5.22 9.31 20.85
N ASP A 147 6.38 9.27 20.19
CA ASP A 147 7.70 9.16 20.82
C ASP A 147 8.75 9.98 20.05
N ASP A 148 9.99 10.01 20.55
CA ASP A 148 11.10 10.78 19.96
C ASP A 148 11.35 10.48 18.47
N LYS A 149 11.04 9.26 18.01
CA LYS A 149 11.24 8.83 16.62
C LYS A 149 9.97 8.93 15.78
N ASN A 150 8.80 9.00 16.42
CA ASN A 150 7.48 9.03 15.79
C ASN A 150 6.66 10.14 16.47
N PRO A 151 6.79 11.41 16.02
CA PRO A 151 6.21 12.56 16.72
C PRO A 151 4.69 12.66 16.64
N TYR A 152 4.03 11.73 15.94
CA TYR A 152 2.58 11.67 15.80
C TYR A 152 2.07 10.32 16.27
N GLY A 153 0.87 10.31 16.85
CA GLY A 153 0.20 9.07 17.23
C GLY A 153 -0.11 8.24 15.98
N LEU A 154 -0.02 6.92 16.13
CA LEU A 154 -0.31 5.97 15.05
C LEU A 154 -1.40 5.00 15.50
N VAL A 155 -2.29 4.63 14.59
CA VAL A 155 -3.22 3.52 14.79
C VAL A 155 -3.02 2.52 13.65
N PHE A 156 -2.57 1.31 13.99
CA PHE A 156 -2.45 0.21 13.04
C PHE A 156 -3.74 -0.59 13.06
N GLU A 157 -4.35 -0.77 11.90
CA GLU A 157 -5.64 -1.42 11.78
C GLU A 157 -5.61 -2.52 10.73
N ARG A 158 -6.30 -3.63 11.04
CA ARG A 158 -6.63 -4.68 10.08
C ARG A 158 -8.13 -4.74 9.91
N TRP A 159 -8.57 -4.65 8.66
CA TRP A 159 -9.96 -4.85 8.27
C TRP A 159 -10.08 -6.06 7.37
N GLN A 160 -11.13 -6.85 7.54
CA GLN A 160 -11.47 -7.97 6.67
C GLN A 160 -12.81 -7.70 6.00
N ARG A 161 -12.92 -8.03 4.71
CA ARG A 161 -14.18 -7.97 3.98
C ARG A 161 -15.20 -8.89 4.67
N ARG A 162 -16.44 -8.42 4.78
CA ARG A 162 -17.57 -9.18 5.34
C ARG A 162 -18.01 -10.31 4.43
#